data_AF-A0A7S0BI53-F1
#
_entry.id   AF-A0A7S0BI53-F1
#
_cell.length_a   1.000
_cell.length_b   1.000
_cell.length_c   1.000
_cell.angle_alpha   90.00
_cell.angle_beta   90.00
_cell.angle_gamma   90.00
#
_symmetry.space_group_name_H-M   'P 1'
#
loop_
_entity.id
_entity.type
_entity.pdbx_description
1 polymer ?
#
loop_
_entity_poly.entity_id
_entity_poly.type
_entity_poly.pdbx_seq_one_letter_code
_entity_poly.pdbx_strand_id
1 'polypeptide(L)'
;AAELSGFASEKPISNPGRLHFVCRQPQDMFKSSYDRQLSLDGFPVFAGGVWETIRRDKELDLPAQRELVAVVRCDEFKREAFELAEEELGVVKEAINTSGDTKLGAVGEDIGGIVSKAFDLFDGNAQRYPEKAASKRAELEASLHALATRIFDLHADKVRRQLLEAFGTQLQTLTSWNGFGKDLEGFVTTATDKFYSLCATEVDYIEPEYSAKREQLSSSIELQARRWRDSAVKSSLQQLQTHYGASFAPPCAAILDAAAKHIDNLWALVAQLSNKTYMTVKAEASKRFAAEGLALPPDVEGSARIALKLGCEEEMLRQIHQLIGSPSLFLTRVKQCFFDQFRNDANGLPRVWGPDDDITEVFERALKVSVAVANVLNTVSRFDLDEPEVIKESIKHLDDEACVEQIKASLQKEAEAAFAESKRSQEQMKAQMMGIQ
;
A
#
# COMPACT_ATOMS: atom_id res chain seq x y z
N ALA A 1 59.97 -57.24 53.10
CA ALA A 1 61.17 -57.59 53.89
C ALA A 1 62.19 -58.07 52.88
N ALA A 2 63.23 -57.29 52.55
CA ALA A 2 64.46 -57.14 53.35
C ALA A 2 65.12 -58.54 53.52
N GLU A 3 66.39 -58.80 53.20
CA GLU A 3 67.54 -57.93 53.00
C GLU A 3 68.78 -58.83 52.66
N LEU A 4 69.87 -58.22 52.16
CA LEU A 4 71.30 -58.63 52.28
C LEU A 4 71.85 -59.76 51.38
N SER A 5 73.10 -59.76 50.91
CA SER A 5 74.24 -58.83 50.88
C SER A 5 75.42 -59.51 50.15
N GLY A 6 76.41 -58.75 49.65
CA GLY A 6 77.71 -59.32 49.22
C GLY A 6 78.54 -58.50 48.22
N PHE A 7 79.22 -57.44 48.69
CA PHE A 7 80.40 -56.75 48.11
C PHE A 7 81.60 -57.74 47.97
N ALA A 8 82.73 -57.56 47.25
CA ALA A 8 83.52 -56.44 46.70
C ALA A 8 84.47 -56.99 45.60
N SER A 9 85.06 -56.21 44.68
CA SER A 9 86.43 -55.67 44.82
C SER A 9 86.81 -54.75 43.64
N GLU A 10 87.53 -53.67 43.96
CA GLU A 10 87.89 -52.46 43.19
C GLU A 10 89.17 -52.57 42.31
N LYS A 11 89.19 -51.99 41.08
CA LYS A 11 89.95 -50.79 40.57
C LYS A 11 91.41 -51.04 40.06
N PRO A 12 92.09 -50.13 39.28
CA PRO A 12 91.72 -48.77 38.82
C PRO A 12 92.01 -48.35 37.34
N ILE A 13 91.23 -47.36 36.93
CA ILE A 13 91.37 -46.21 36.00
C ILE A 13 92.78 -45.83 35.47
N SER A 14 92.91 -45.54 34.16
CA SER A 14 93.69 -44.37 33.67
C SER A 14 93.18 -43.78 32.33
N ASN A 15 92.82 -42.49 32.42
CA ASN A 15 92.68 -41.39 31.46
C ASN A 15 91.67 -41.38 30.28
N PRO A 16 90.79 -40.34 30.22
CA PRO A 16 89.96 -39.97 29.06
C PRO A 16 90.73 -38.98 28.16
N GLY A 17 90.76 -39.18 26.84
CA GLY A 17 91.35 -38.17 25.96
C GLY A 17 91.92 -38.60 24.61
N ARG A 18 91.74 -39.84 24.17
CA ARG A 18 91.98 -40.21 22.76
C ARG A 18 90.89 -41.19 22.32
N LEU A 19 89.92 -40.69 21.55
CA LEU A 19 89.18 -41.55 20.62
C LEU A 19 90.23 -42.01 19.59
N HIS A 20 90.91 -43.11 19.88
CA HIS A 20 91.54 -43.88 18.83
C HIS A 20 90.39 -44.28 17.88
N PHE A 21 90.43 -43.79 16.65
CA PHE A 21 89.71 -44.45 15.56
C PHE A 21 90.27 -45.87 15.48
N VAL A 22 89.68 -46.80 16.22
CA VAL A 22 89.90 -48.21 16.03
C VAL A 22 89.37 -48.48 14.62
N CYS A 23 90.28 -48.74 13.67
CA CYS A 23 89.90 -49.33 12.39
C CYS A 23 89.17 -50.63 12.72
N ARG A 24 87.84 -50.58 12.81
CA ARG A 24 87.01 -51.77 13.01
C ARG A 24 87.36 -52.72 11.89
N GLN A 25 87.78 -53.93 12.25
CA GLN A 25 88.02 -54.94 11.23
C GLN A 25 86.69 -55.25 10.53
N PRO A 26 86.67 -55.60 9.24
CA PRO A 26 85.42 -55.82 8.50
C PRO A 26 84.45 -56.78 9.21
N GLN A 27 85.03 -57.76 9.90
CA GLN A 27 84.37 -58.78 10.71
C GLN A 27 83.62 -58.25 11.95
N ASP A 28 83.92 -57.04 12.44
CA ASP A 28 83.16 -56.39 13.52
C ASP A 28 81.93 -55.60 12.99
N MET A 29 81.85 -55.35 11.68
CA MET A 29 80.74 -54.62 11.06
C MET A 29 79.63 -55.54 10.54
N PHE A 30 79.97 -56.74 10.06
CA PHE A 30 79.01 -57.70 9.53
C PHE A 30 78.63 -58.74 10.58
N LYS A 31 77.52 -58.51 11.27
CA LYS A 31 76.93 -59.47 12.21
C LYS A 31 76.00 -60.44 11.48
N SER A 32 75.96 -61.69 11.91
CA SER A 32 75.03 -62.70 11.37
C SER A 32 73.55 -62.31 11.50
N SER A 33 73.21 -61.40 12.42
CA SER A 33 71.86 -60.84 12.56
C SER A 33 71.42 -59.96 11.38
N TYR A 34 72.34 -59.46 10.56
CA TYR A 34 72.04 -58.66 9.37
C TYR A 34 71.82 -59.53 8.14
N ASP A 35 72.27 -60.79 8.20
CA ASP A 35 72.11 -61.73 7.12
C ASP A 35 70.65 -62.22 7.08
N ARG A 36 70.00 -61.97 5.94
CA ARG A 36 68.63 -62.44 5.68
C ARG A 36 68.60 -63.84 5.07
N GLN A 37 69.74 -64.52 5.04
CA GLN A 37 69.91 -65.89 4.51
C GLN A 37 69.46 -65.99 3.05
N LEU A 38 69.83 -64.99 2.25
CA LEU A 38 69.52 -64.94 0.82
C LEU A 38 70.74 -65.45 0.04
N SER A 39 70.51 -66.32 -0.93
CA SER A 39 71.53 -66.66 -1.92
C SER A 39 71.80 -65.45 -2.81
N LEU A 40 73.04 -65.33 -3.31
CA LEU A 40 73.45 -64.25 -4.21
C LEU A 40 72.55 -64.16 -5.45
N ASP A 41 72.12 -65.31 -5.97
CA ASP A 41 71.26 -65.39 -7.16
C ASP A 41 69.79 -65.01 -6.87
N GLY A 42 69.33 -65.19 -5.63
CA GLY A 42 67.97 -64.86 -5.20
C GLY A 42 67.78 -63.40 -4.76
N PHE A 43 68.89 -62.69 -4.48
CA PHE A 43 68.87 -61.31 -4.02
C PHE A 43 68.16 -60.33 -5.00
N PRO A 44 68.39 -60.36 -6.33
CA PRO A 44 67.73 -59.44 -7.26
C PRO A 44 66.21 -59.59 -7.26
N VAL A 45 65.72 -60.83 -7.18
CA VAL A 45 64.27 -61.13 -7.14
C VAL A 45 63.66 -60.65 -5.82
N PHE A 46 64.34 -60.92 -4.69
CA PHE A 46 63.90 -60.45 -3.38
C PHE A 46 63.88 -58.91 -3.31
N ALA A 47 64.96 -58.25 -3.73
CA ALA A 47 65.04 -56.79 -3.75
C ALA A 47 63.99 -56.17 -4.68
N GLY A 48 63.73 -56.79 -5.85
CA GLY A 48 62.67 -56.37 -6.76
C GLY A 48 61.27 -56.48 -6.13
N GLY A 49 60.98 -57.58 -5.42
CA GLY A 49 59.72 -57.77 -4.71
C GLY A 49 59.52 -56.79 -3.55
N VAL A 50 60.58 -56.50 -2.78
CA VAL A 50 60.56 -55.47 -1.74
C VAL A 50 60.32 -54.09 -2.36
N TRP A 51 60.97 -53.77 -3.47
CA TRP A 51 60.79 -52.48 -4.15
C TRP A 51 59.39 -52.30 -4.72
N GLU A 52 58.82 -53.33 -5.36
CA GLU A 52 57.42 -53.29 -5.84
C GLU A 52 56.42 -53.14 -4.69
N THR A 53 56.70 -53.75 -3.53
CA THR A 53 55.86 -53.60 -2.33
C THR A 53 55.91 -52.17 -1.80
N ILE A 54 57.10 -51.58 -1.68
CA ILE A 54 57.29 -50.18 -1.25
C ILE A 54 56.60 -49.22 -2.24
N ARG A 55 56.72 -49.48 -3.55
CA ARG A 55 56.16 -48.61 -4.59
C ARG A 55 54.63 -48.66 -4.65
N ARG A 56 54.02 -49.78 -4.26
CA ARG A 56 52.55 -49.98 -4.25
C ARG A 56 51.92 -49.63 -2.90
N ASP A 57 52.73 -49.34 -1.88
CA ASP A 57 52.24 -48.97 -0.57
C ASP A 57 51.58 -47.58 -0.63
N LYS A 58 50.26 -47.57 -0.43
CA LYS A 58 49.45 -46.35 -0.47
C LYS A 58 49.70 -45.46 0.74
N GLU A 59 50.26 -45.99 1.83
CA GLU A 59 50.54 -45.21 3.04
C GLU A 59 51.82 -44.38 2.93
N LEU A 60 52.69 -44.72 1.96
CA LEU A 60 53.96 -44.03 1.72
C LEU A 60 53.88 -42.89 0.68
N ASP A 61 52.67 -42.47 0.30
CA ASP A 61 52.45 -41.43 -0.71
C ASP A 61 52.67 -40.01 -0.14
N LEU A 62 53.95 -39.61 -0.04
CA LEU A 62 54.40 -38.34 0.53
C LEU A 62 53.84 -37.06 -0.16
N PRO A 63 53.64 -37.01 -1.49
CA PRO A 63 52.95 -35.89 -2.15
C PRO A 63 51.51 -35.70 -1.67
N ALA A 64 50.75 -36.79 -1.52
CA ALA A 64 49.38 -36.75 -1.02
C ALA A 64 49.31 -36.22 0.43
N GLN A 65 50.28 -36.56 1.28
CA GLN A 65 50.36 -36.02 2.65
C GLN A 65 50.66 -34.51 2.67
N ARG A 66 51.53 -34.02 1.79
CA ARG A 66 51.83 -32.57 1.69
C ARG A 66 50.63 -31.77 1.21
N GLU A 67 49.91 -32.28 0.22
CA GLU A 67 48.67 -31.66 -0.26
C GLU A 67 47.60 -31.65 0.83
N LEU A 68 47.43 -32.74 1.58
CA LEU A 68 46.49 -32.81 2.69
C LEU A 68 46.79 -31.74 3.75
N VAL A 69 48.06 -31.59 4.14
CA VAL A 69 48.48 -30.57 5.12
C VAL A 69 48.18 -29.16 4.58
N ALA A 70 48.43 -28.90 3.29
CA ALA A 70 48.13 -27.61 2.68
C ALA A 70 46.62 -27.31 2.71
N VAL A 71 45.77 -28.31 2.43
CA VAL A 71 44.30 -28.17 2.50
C VAL A 71 43.86 -27.86 3.93
N VAL A 72 44.32 -28.65 4.92
CA VAL A 72 43.96 -28.45 6.34
C VAL A 72 44.38 -27.05 6.81
N ARG A 73 45.60 -26.60 6.47
CA ARG A 73 46.07 -25.26 6.83
C ARG A 73 45.25 -24.14 6.18
N CYS A 74 44.94 -24.26 4.89
CA CYS A 74 44.08 -23.26 4.23
C CYS A 74 42.66 -23.27 4.80
N ASP A 75 42.12 -24.42 5.22
CA ASP A 75 40.84 -24.49 5.92
C ASP A 75 40.89 -23.85 7.32
N GLU A 76 41.99 -24.01 8.06
CA GLU A 76 42.21 -23.31 9.33
C GLU A 76 42.24 -21.79 9.13
N PHE A 77 43.00 -21.28 8.16
CA PHE A 77 43.05 -19.84 7.85
C PHE A 77 41.72 -19.30 7.37
N LYS A 78 40.98 -20.07 6.56
CA LYS A 78 39.61 -19.72 6.13
C LYS A 78 38.71 -19.56 7.35
N ARG A 79 38.76 -20.51 8.29
CA ARG A 79 37.95 -20.48 9.51
C ARG A 79 38.31 -19.28 10.39
N GLU A 80 39.59 -19.01 10.62
CA GLU A 80 40.05 -17.87 11.41
C GLU A 80 39.59 -16.52 10.80
N ALA A 81 39.72 -16.38 9.47
CA ALA A 81 39.23 -15.19 8.76
C ALA A 81 37.72 -15.02 8.85
N PHE A 82 36.97 -16.13 8.75
CA PHE A 82 35.51 -16.13 8.86
C PHE A 82 35.03 -15.80 10.28
N GLU A 83 35.63 -16.40 11.31
CA GLU A 83 35.29 -16.15 12.72
C GLU A 83 35.51 -14.69 13.10
N LEU A 84 36.60 -14.07 12.62
CA LEU A 84 36.85 -12.64 12.79
C LEU A 84 35.74 -11.79 12.16
N ALA A 85 35.36 -12.10 10.91
CA ALA A 85 34.30 -11.37 10.22
C ALA A 85 32.93 -11.55 10.90
N GLU A 86 32.63 -12.75 11.38
CA GLU A 86 31.38 -13.05 12.07
C GLU A 86 31.24 -12.27 13.38
N GLU A 87 32.32 -12.14 14.15
CA GLU A 87 32.34 -11.35 15.39
C GLU A 87 32.12 -9.86 15.10
N GLU A 88 32.86 -9.27 14.15
CA GLU A 88 32.74 -7.85 13.82
C GLU A 88 31.38 -7.51 13.18
N LEU A 89 30.88 -8.34 12.27
CA LEU A 89 29.53 -8.20 11.71
C LEU A 89 28.43 -8.42 12.76
N GLY A 90 28.69 -9.22 13.79
CA GLY A 90 27.82 -9.37 14.95
C GLY A 90 27.60 -8.05 15.69
N VAL A 91 28.67 -7.24 15.85
CA VAL A 91 28.57 -5.90 16.45
C VAL A 91 27.75 -4.96 15.57
N VAL A 92 27.97 -4.98 14.26
CA VAL A 92 27.20 -4.18 13.28
C VAL A 92 25.72 -4.55 13.35
N LYS A 93 25.39 -5.84 13.40
CA LYS A 93 24.02 -6.34 13.54
C LYS A 93 23.31 -5.80 14.79
N GLU A 94 23.97 -5.82 15.94
CA GLU A 94 23.41 -5.28 17.19
C GLU A 94 23.25 -3.75 17.14
N ALA A 95 24.19 -3.07 16.48
CA ALA A 95 24.09 -1.64 16.22
C ALA A 95 22.89 -1.32 15.32
N ILE A 96 22.66 -2.10 14.25
CA ILE A 96 21.48 -1.94 13.39
C ILE A 96 20.21 -2.13 14.20
N ASN A 97 20.13 -3.11 15.11
CA ASN A 97 18.92 -3.33 15.90
C ASN A 97 18.60 -2.14 16.84
N THR A 98 19.63 -1.57 17.48
CA THR A 98 19.46 -0.60 18.58
C THR A 98 19.45 0.87 18.12
N SER A 99 19.96 1.16 16.92
CA SER A 99 20.20 2.55 16.47
C SER A 99 19.02 3.25 15.79
N GLY A 100 19.11 4.59 15.66
CA GLY A 100 18.29 5.43 14.78
C GLY A 100 19.01 5.80 13.47
N ASP A 101 18.36 6.60 12.61
CA ASP A 101 18.71 6.82 11.19
C ASP A 101 20.18 7.12 10.87
N THR A 102 20.90 7.87 11.72
CA THR A 102 22.28 8.30 11.42
C THR A 102 23.32 7.18 11.46
N LYS A 103 23.04 6.06 12.15
CA LYS A 103 23.96 4.91 12.17
C LYS A 103 23.70 3.92 11.04
N LEU A 104 22.60 4.09 10.31
CA LEU A 104 22.22 3.19 9.21
C LEU A 104 23.01 3.49 7.93
N GLY A 105 23.44 4.74 7.71
CA GLY A 105 24.21 5.11 6.52
C GLY A 105 25.66 4.57 6.44
N ALA A 106 26.26 4.17 7.56
CA ALA A 106 27.64 3.67 7.61
C ALA A 106 27.76 2.15 7.42
N VAL A 107 26.63 1.43 7.41
CA VAL A 107 26.61 -0.05 7.46
C VAL A 107 27.32 -0.67 6.25
N GLY A 108 27.18 -0.09 5.05
CA GLY A 108 27.88 -0.60 3.86
C GLY A 108 29.39 -0.43 3.90
N GLU A 109 29.88 0.69 4.43
CA GLU A 109 31.31 0.91 4.64
C GLU A 109 31.86 -0.07 5.68
N ASP A 110 31.10 -0.32 6.76
CA ASP A 110 31.45 -1.29 7.80
C ASP A 110 31.52 -2.72 7.23
N ILE A 111 30.51 -3.15 6.47
CA ILE A 111 30.49 -4.48 5.83
C ILE A 111 31.68 -4.63 4.87
N GLY A 112 31.89 -3.65 3.99
CA GLY A 112 32.99 -3.68 3.02
C GLY A 112 34.37 -3.71 3.69
N GLY A 113 34.55 -2.92 4.75
CA GLY A 113 35.78 -2.89 5.55
C GLY A 113 36.07 -4.22 6.25
N ILE A 114 35.05 -4.83 6.87
CA ILE A 114 35.19 -6.12 7.56
C ILE A 114 35.51 -7.25 6.58
N VAL A 115 34.83 -7.28 5.43
CA VAL A 115 35.08 -8.29 4.39
C VAL A 115 36.49 -8.15 3.81
N SER A 116 36.94 -6.92 3.52
CA SER A 116 38.32 -6.68 3.05
C SER A 116 39.34 -7.16 4.08
N LYS A 117 39.13 -6.85 5.36
CA LYS A 117 40.03 -7.28 6.45
C LYS A 117 40.11 -8.79 6.59
N ALA A 118 39.00 -9.51 6.41
CA ALA A 118 38.97 -10.97 6.41
C ALA A 118 39.76 -11.56 5.23
N PHE A 119 39.62 -10.97 4.04
CA PHE A 119 40.41 -11.37 2.88
C PHE A 119 41.90 -11.11 3.05
N ASP A 120 42.30 -9.95 3.58
CA ASP A 120 43.71 -9.63 3.83
C ASP A 120 44.35 -10.61 4.82
N LEU A 121 43.62 -11.03 5.86
CA LEU A 121 44.08 -12.04 6.82
C LEU A 121 44.28 -13.41 6.16
N PHE A 122 43.33 -13.83 5.33
CA PHE A 122 43.42 -15.10 4.61
C PHE A 122 44.57 -15.08 3.59
N ASP A 123 44.62 -14.06 2.73
CA ASP A 123 45.60 -13.96 1.65
C ASP A 123 47.02 -13.83 2.22
N GLY A 124 47.21 -13.10 3.33
CA GLY A 124 48.50 -13.02 4.02
C GLY A 124 49.00 -14.37 4.55
N ASN A 125 48.11 -15.18 5.13
CA ASN A 125 48.45 -16.49 5.70
C ASN A 125 48.59 -17.60 4.64
N ALA A 126 47.80 -17.53 3.56
CA ALA A 126 47.71 -18.57 2.54
C ALA A 126 48.74 -18.43 1.39
N GLN A 127 49.55 -17.36 1.36
CA GLN A 127 50.62 -17.13 0.35
C GLN A 127 51.54 -18.34 0.12
N ARG A 128 51.74 -19.16 1.15
CA ARG A 128 52.62 -20.35 1.09
C ARG A 128 52.01 -21.54 0.32
N TYR A 129 50.71 -21.48 -0.02
CA TYR A 129 49.94 -22.60 -0.58
C TYR A 129 49.07 -22.18 -1.78
N PRO A 130 49.65 -21.61 -2.86
CA PRO A 130 48.89 -20.93 -3.92
C PRO A 130 47.86 -21.82 -4.64
N GLU A 131 48.18 -23.11 -4.88
CA GLU A 131 47.27 -24.03 -5.58
C GLU A 131 45.98 -24.32 -4.81
N LYS A 132 46.05 -24.49 -3.49
CA LYS A 132 44.86 -24.78 -2.65
C LYS A 132 44.22 -23.50 -2.12
N ALA A 133 44.99 -22.41 -1.97
CA ALA A 133 44.51 -21.12 -1.50
C ALA A 133 43.40 -20.56 -2.39
N ALA A 134 43.51 -20.66 -3.72
CA ALA A 134 42.49 -20.14 -4.63
C ALA A 134 41.11 -20.79 -4.42
N SER A 135 41.07 -22.13 -4.27
CA SER A 135 39.82 -22.85 -4.00
C SER A 135 39.22 -22.45 -2.65
N LYS A 136 40.04 -22.35 -1.61
CA LYS A 136 39.59 -21.99 -0.26
C LYS A 136 39.19 -20.53 -0.13
N ARG A 137 39.79 -19.65 -0.93
CA ARG A 137 39.40 -18.25 -1.05
C ARG A 137 38.00 -18.11 -1.65
N ALA A 138 37.69 -18.87 -2.70
CA ALA A 138 36.34 -18.87 -3.29
C ALA A 138 35.28 -19.40 -2.30
N GLU A 139 35.60 -20.43 -1.52
CA GLU A 139 34.72 -20.89 -0.43
C GLU A 139 34.51 -19.81 0.65
N LEU A 140 35.58 -19.08 1.01
CA LEU A 140 35.51 -17.96 1.97
C LEU A 140 34.63 -16.84 1.43
N GLU A 141 34.83 -16.44 0.18
CA GLU A 141 34.06 -15.39 -0.49
C GLU A 141 32.56 -15.72 -0.50
N ALA A 142 32.18 -16.95 -0.87
CA ALA A 142 30.79 -17.38 -0.82
C ALA A 142 30.21 -17.32 0.60
N SER A 143 31.00 -17.68 1.61
CA SER A 143 30.58 -17.69 3.02
C SER A 143 30.42 -16.26 3.57
N LEU A 144 31.38 -15.37 3.27
CA LEU A 144 31.33 -13.95 3.64
C LEU A 144 30.21 -13.21 2.91
N HIS A 145 29.98 -13.53 1.64
CA HIS A 145 28.84 -13.01 0.89
C HIS A 145 27.52 -13.41 1.53
N ALA A 146 27.33 -14.69 1.88
CA ALA A 146 26.11 -15.12 2.57
C ALA A 146 25.90 -14.42 3.93
N LEU A 147 26.97 -14.18 4.70
CA LEU A 147 26.88 -13.40 5.94
C LEU A 147 26.53 -11.94 5.67
N ALA A 148 27.23 -11.28 4.75
CA ALA A 148 27.02 -9.89 4.39
C ALA A 148 25.59 -9.65 3.89
N THR A 149 25.09 -10.50 3.01
CA THR A 149 23.71 -10.47 2.50
C THR A 149 22.69 -10.57 3.64
N ARG A 150 22.93 -11.40 4.65
CA ARG A 150 22.04 -11.51 5.82
C ARG A 150 22.01 -10.24 6.66
N ILE A 151 23.14 -9.56 6.83
CA ILE A 151 23.21 -8.28 7.56
C ILE A 151 22.56 -7.16 6.74
N PHE A 152 22.85 -7.11 5.43
CA PHE A 152 22.21 -6.21 4.48
C PHE A 152 20.69 -6.33 4.51
N ASP A 153 20.14 -7.55 4.43
CA ASP A 153 18.70 -7.79 4.48
C ASP A 153 18.07 -7.20 5.74
N LEU A 154 18.72 -7.39 6.89
CA LEU A 154 18.28 -6.87 8.17
C LEU A 154 18.34 -5.33 8.21
N HIS A 155 19.38 -4.74 7.63
CA HIS A 155 19.52 -3.29 7.48
C HIS A 155 18.43 -2.71 6.56
N ALA A 156 18.33 -3.21 5.33
CA ALA A 156 17.36 -2.78 4.34
C ALA A 156 15.92 -2.91 4.84
N ASP A 157 15.57 -3.99 5.56
CA ASP A 157 14.24 -4.15 6.15
C ASP A 157 13.95 -3.19 7.30
N LYS A 158 14.98 -2.77 8.06
CA LYS A 158 14.83 -1.72 9.07
C LYS A 158 14.59 -0.36 8.43
N VAL A 159 15.44 0.02 7.47
CA VAL A 159 15.31 1.28 6.72
C VAL A 159 13.95 1.36 6.03
N ARG A 160 13.55 0.29 5.33
CA ARG A 160 12.24 0.19 4.67
C ARG A 160 11.09 0.44 5.63
N ARG A 161 11.10 -0.16 6.83
CA ARG A 161 10.04 0.06 7.84
C ARG A 161 9.96 1.52 8.28
N GLN A 162 11.10 2.14 8.57
CA GLN A 162 11.16 3.55 8.99
C GLN A 162 10.69 4.50 7.87
N LEU A 163 11.12 4.25 6.63
CA LEU A 163 10.69 5.04 5.48
C LEU A 163 9.19 4.91 5.23
N LEU A 164 8.61 3.72 5.36
CA LEU A 164 7.16 3.53 5.21
C LEU A 164 6.35 4.20 6.32
N GLU A 165 6.87 4.24 7.56
CA GLU A 165 6.24 4.96 8.66
C GLU A 165 6.30 6.48 8.44
N ALA A 166 7.47 7.00 8.06
CA ALA A 166 7.65 8.41 7.72
C ALA A 166 6.77 8.80 6.52
N PHE A 167 6.73 7.99 5.47
CA PHE A 167 5.86 8.21 4.32
C PHE A 167 4.39 8.21 4.73
N GLY A 168 3.96 7.26 5.57
CA GLY A 168 2.61 7.23 6.13
C GLY A 168 2.22 8.50 6.89
N THR A 169 3.13 9.07 7.68
CA THR A 169 2.88 10.35 8.38
C THR A 169 2.84 11.54 7.43
N GLN A 170 3.72 11.59 6.41
CA GLN A 170 3.67 12.61 5.36
C GLN A 170 2.34 12.58 4.59
N LEU A 171 1.85 11.38 4.26
CA LEU A 171 0.57 11.21 3.57
C LEU A 171 -0.63 11.75 4.35
N GLN A 172 -0.57 11.81 5.69
CA GLN A 172 -1.65 12.38 6.51
C GLN A 172 -1.75 13.92 6.37
N THR A 173 -0.68 14.57 5.92
CA THR A 173 -0.68 16.03 5.69
C THR A 173 -1.43 16.42 4.42
N LEU A 174 -1.65 15.46 3.51
CA LEU A 174 -2.38 15.64 2.25
C LEU A 174 -3.89 15.74 2.49
N THR A 175 -4.34 16.94 2.83
CA THR A 175 -5.75 17.24 3.11
C THR A 175 -6.48 17.90 1.93
N SER A 176 -5.73 18.54 1.03
CA SER A 176 -6.23 19.24 -0.15
C SER A 176 -6.05 18.40 -1.42
N TRP A 177 -6.99 18.53 -2.37
CA TRP A 177 -6.85 17.94 -3.70
C TRP A 177 -5.87 18.74 -4.59
N ASN A 178 -5.73 20.04 -4.35
CA ASN A 178 -4.85 20.91 -5.12
C ASN A 178 -3.40 20.67 -4.70
N GLY A 179 -2.53 20.35 -5.67
CA GLY A 179 -1.13 20.00 -5.42
C GLY A 179 -0.89 18.56 -4.97
N PHE A 180 -1.95 17.79 -4.69
CA PHE A 180 -1.86 16.42 -4.16
C PHE A 180 -0.92 15.53 -4.99
N GLY A 181 -1.05 15.55 -6.31
CA GLY A 181 -0.24 14.73 -7.20
C GLY A 181 1.25 15.06 -7.11
N LYS A 182 1.60 16.35 -7.08
CA LYS A 182 2.99 16.82 -6.97
C LYS A 182 3.59 16.52 -5.60
N ASP A 183 2.83 16.74 -4.54
CA ASP A 183 3.29 16.48 -3.18
C ASP A 183 3.49 14.98 -2.96
N LEU A 184 2.57 14.14 -3.46
CA LEU A 184 2.69 12.69 -3.43
C LEU A 184 3.93 12.21 -4.20
N GLU A 185 4.15 12.72 -5.41
CA GLU A 185 5.36 12.42 -6.20
C GLU A 185 6.63 12.82 -5.45
N GLY A 186 6.66 14.02 -4.87
CA GLY A 186 7.77 14.50 -4.05
C GLY A 186 8.05 13.64 -2.82
N PHE A 187 7.01 13.08 -2.18
CA PHE A 187 7.19 12.15 -1.07
C PHE A 187 7.75 10.80 -1.55
N VAL A 188 7.30 10.31 -2.70
CA VAL A 188 7.81 9.06 -3.31
C VAL A 188 9.28 9.20 -3.68
N THR A 189 9.66 10.31 -4.34
CA THR A 189 11.06 10.57 -4.69
C THR A 189 11.93 10.72 -3.44
N THR A 190 11.47 11.49 -2.45
CA THR A 190 12.19 11.66 -1.17
C THR A 190 12.44 10.33 -0.47
N ALA A 191 11.46 9.43 -0.43
CA ALA A 191 11.60 8.11 0.19
C ALA A 191 12.58 7.22 -0.60
N THR A 192 12.52 7.26 -1.92
CA THR A 192 13.39 6.48 -2.82
C THR A 192 14.85 6.96 -2.74
N ASP A 193 15.06 8.28 -2.75
CA ASP A 193 16.39 8.90 -2.66
C ASP A 193 17.02 8.64 -1.29
N LYS A 194 16.23 8.69 -0.21
CA LYS A 194 16.71 8.33 1.13
C LYS A 194 17.14 6.87 1.20
N PHE A 195 16.36 5.95 0.63
CA PHE A 195 16.76 4.54 0.58
C PHE A 195 18.07 4.35 -0.19
N TYR A 196 18.21 5.02 -1.34
CA TYR A 196 19.46 5.01 -2.09
C TYR A 196 20.62 5.55 -1.23
N SER A 197 20.46 6.71 -0.59
CA SER A 197 21.53 7.31 0.23
C SER A 197 21.99 6.45 1.41
N LEU A 198 21.10 5.63 1.98
CA LEU A 198 21.39 4.79 3.14
C LEU A 198 21.97 3.42 2.78
N CYS A 199 21.61 2.87 1.61
CA CYS A 199 22.01 1.53 1.19
C CYS A 199 22.97 1.50 -0.02
N ALA A 200 23.28 2.65 -0.65
CA ALA A 200 24.13 2.69 -1.85
C ALA A 200 25.57 2.21 -1.62
N THR A 201 26.07 2.32 -0.39
CA THR A 201 27.42 1.86 -0.03
C THR A 201 27.54 0.34 0.03
N GLU A 202 26.41 -0.39 0.03
CA GLU A 202 26.34 -1.86 0.13
C GLU A 202 26.34 -2.56 -1.25
N VAL A 203 26.26 -1.77 -2.34
CA VAL A 203 25.87 -2.21 -3.68
C VAL A 203 26.95 -3.02 -4.41
N ASP A 204 28.24 -2.66 -4.26
CA ASP A 204 29.33 -3.28 -5.03
C ASP A 204 29.51 -4.79 -4.75
N TYR A 205 29.03 -5.28 -3.60
CA TYR A 205 29.17 -6.68 -3.18
C TYR A 205 27.84 -7.46 -3.16
N ILE A 206 26.68 -6.77 -3.25
CA ILE A 206 25.33 -7.30 -2.96
C ILE A 206 24.27 -6.78 -3.97
N GLU A 207 24.69 -6.45 -5.21
CA GLU A 207 23.82 -5.84 -6.24
C GLU A 207 22.48 -6.58 -6.50
N PRO A 208 22.44 -7.92 -6.68
CA PRO A 208 21.18 -8.61 -6.93
C PRO A 208 20.16 -8.43 -5.80
N GLU A 209 20.61 -8.56 -4.55
CA GLU A 209 19.74 -8.44 -3.37
C GLU A 209 19.34 -6.99 -3.10
N TYR A 210 20.24 -6.04 -3.38
CA TYR A 210 19.92 -4.61 -3.35
C TYR A 210 18.78 -4.26 -4.30
N SER A 211 18.87 -4.74 -5.55
CA SER A 211 17.84 -4.50 -6.56
C SER A 211 16.47 -5.06 -6.13
N ALA A 212 16.44 -6.25 -5.54
CA ALA A 212 15.22 -6.88 -5.04
C ALA A 212 14.61 -6.10 -3.86
N LYS A 213 15.43 -5.64 -2.90
CA LYS A 213 14.96 -4.81 -1.77
C LYS A 213 14.43 -3.45 -2.24
N ARG A 214 15.06 -2.85 -3.25
CA ARG A 214 14.57 -1.59 -3.85
C ARG A 214 13.21 -1.76 -4.51
N GLU A 215 13.01 -2.84 -5.27
CA GLU A 215 11.71 -3.15 -5.89
C GLU A 215 10.62 -3.42 -4.83
N GLN A 216 11.00 -4.11 -3.74
CA GLN A 216 10.11 -4.32 -2.59
C GLN A 216 9.67 -3.00 -1.92
N LEU A 217 10.59 -2.02 -1.78
CA LEU A 217 10.24 -0.69 -1.28
C LEU A 217 9.32 0.04 -2.27
N SER A 218 9.66 0.07 -3.56
CA SER A 218 8.86 0.75 -4.60
C SER A 218 7.42 0.24 -4.61
N SER A 219 7.24 -1.08 -4.65
CA SER A 219 5.92 -1.72 -4.63
C SER A 219 5.13 -1.41 -3.35
N SER A 220 5.80 -1.34 -2.19
CA SER A 220 5.17 -0.97 -0.91
C SER A 220 4.70 0.48 -0.89
N ILE A 221 5.54 1.41 -1.36
CA ILE A 221 5.23 2.84 -1.47
C ILE A 221 4.08 3.04 -2.45
N GLU A 222 4.15 2.42 -3.63
CA GLU A 222 3.10 2.50 -4.65
C GLU A 222 1.76 2.00 -4.13
N LEU A 223 1.74 0.90 -3.37
CA LEU A 223 0.51 0.39 -2.77
C LEU A 223 -0.11 1.40 -1.80
N GLN A 224 0.70 2.02 -0.93
CA GLN A 224 0.22 3.06 -0.01
C GLN A 224 -0.25 4.31 -0.78
N ALA A 225 0.51 4.76 -1.77
CA ALA A 225 0.16 5.89 -2.63
C ALA A 225 -1.17 5.65 -3.37
N ARG A 226 -1.40 4.44 -3.91
CA ARG A 226 -2.67 4.05 -4.54
C ARG A 226 -3.83 4.12 -3.56
N ARG A 227 -3.69 3.53 -2.37
CA ARG A 227 -4.74 3.57 -1.32
C ARG A 227 -5.12 5.00 -0.93
N TRP A 228 -4.13 5.88 -0.79
CA TRP A 228 -4.39 7.29 -0.49
C TRP A 228 -5.03 8.03 -1.66
N ARG A 229 -4.60 7.76 -2.89
CA ARG A 229 -5.24 8.31 -4.10
C ARG A 229 -6.70 7.89 -4.19
N ASP A 230 -7.02 6.62 -3.93
CA ASP A 230 -8.42 6.13 -3.92
C ASP A 230 -9.25 6.84 -2.86
N SER A 231 -8.69 7.05 -1.67
CA SER A 231 -9.34 7.82 -0.60
C SER A 231 -9.58 9.28 -1.01
N ALA A 232 -8.58 9.92 -1.63
CA ALA A 232 -8.67 11.29 -2.10
C ALA A 232 -9.70 11.45 -3.24
N VAL A 233 -9.80 10.47 -4.14
CA VAL A 233 -10.83 10.40 -5.18
C VAL A 233 -12.22 10.29 -4.54
N LYS A 234 -12.42 9.34 -3.61
CA LYS A 234 -13.71 9.18 -2.90
C LYS A 234 -14.13 10.46 -2.19
N SER A 235 -13.21 11.08 -1.45
CA SER A 235 -13.45 12.34 -0.75
C SER A 235 -13.80 13.47 -1.74
N SER A 236 -13.06 13.58 -2.85
CA SER A 236 -13.33 14.58 -3.88
C SER A 236 -14.69 14.39 -4.53
N LEU A 237 -15.08 13.15 -4.84
CA LEU A 237 -16.40 12.82 -5.39
C LEU A 237 -17.51 13.21 -4.41
N GLN A 238 -17.37 12.88 -3.13
CA GLN A 238 -18.35 13.24 -2.10
C GLN A 238 -18.52 14.76 -1.96
N GLN A 239 -17.41 15.51 -1.97
CA GLN A 239 -17.46 16.98 -1.92
C GLN A 239 -18.16 17.58 -3.15
N LEU A 240 -17.84 17.07 -4.35
CA LEU A 240 -18.46 17.52 -5.60
C LEU A 240 -19.96 17.18 -5.64
N GLN A 241 -20.36 16.01 -5.16
CA GLN A 241 -21.77 15.61 -5.03
C GLN A 241 -22.51 16.51 -4.03
N THR A 242 -21.89 16.81 -2.88
CA THR A 242 -22.48 17.72 -1.90
C THR A 242 -22.66 19.13 -2.48
N HIS A 243 -21.66 19.61 -3.22
CA HIS A 243 -21.75 20.90 -3.92
C HIS A 243 -22.83 20.91 -5.01
N TYR A 244 -22.96 19.80 -5.75
CA TYR A 244 -24.05 19.59 -6.71
C TYR A 244 -25.42 19.71 -6.01
N GLY A 245 -25.65 18.94 -4.93
CA GLY A 245 -26.90 18.96 -4.18
C GLY A 245 -27.24 20.34 -3.63
N ALA A 246 -26.27 21.03 -3.03
CA ALA A 246 -26.44 22.38 -2.51
C ALA A 246 -26.80 23.42 -3.61
N SER A 247 -26.24 23.26 -4.81
CA SER A 247 -26.53 24.14 -5.95
C SER A 247 -27.85 23.81 -6.64
N PHE A 248 -28.26 22.54 -6.60
CA PHE A 248 -29.46 22.04 -7.28
C PHE A 248 -30.74 22.23 -6.44
N ALA A 249 -30.67 22.01 -5.13
CA ALA A 249 -31.87 21.94 -4.29
C ALA A 249 -32.68 23.25 -4.22
N PRO A 250 -32.10 24.45 -4.01
CA PRO A 250 -32.88 25.67 -3.92
C PRO A 250 -33.58 26.05 -5.25
N PRO A 251 -32.92 26.02 -6.41
CA PRO A 251 -33.61 26.26 -7.69
C PRO A 251 -34.63 25.17 -8.03
N CYS A 252 -34.39 23.91 -7.65
CA CYS A 252 -35.37 22.84 -7.84
C CYS A 252 -36.63 23.08 -7.01
N ALA A 253 -36.49 23.47 -5.74
CA ALA A 253 -37.62 23.83 -4.88
C ALA A 253 -38.46 24.96 -5.50
N ALA A 254 -37.81 26.01 -6.03
CA ALA A 254 -38.49 27.12 -6.69
C ALA A 254 -39.25 26.70 -7.96
N ILE A 255 -38.70 25.78 -8.76
CA ILE A 255 -39.40 25.21 -9.92
C ILE A 255 -40.64 24.44 -9.48
N LEU A 256 -40.51 23.63 -8.42
CA LEU A 256 -41.61 22.84 -7.87
C LEU A 256 -42.69 23.72 -7.20
N ASP A 257 -42.33 24.83 -6.57
CA ASP A 257 -43.28 25.81 -6.03
C ASP A 257 -44.05 26.52 -7.16
N ALA A 258 -43.37 26.78 -8.28
CA ALA A 258 -43.96 27.37 -9.48
C ALA A 258 -44.63 26.36 -10.42
N ALA A 259 -44.91 25.13 -9.96
CA ALA A 259 -45.38 24.04 -10.81
C ALA A 259 -46.67 24.37 -11.59
N ALA A 260 -47.58 25.16 -11.01
CA ALA A 260 -48.80 25.62 -11.67
C ALA A 260 -48.55 26.39 -12.98
N LYS A 261 -47.42 27.08 -13.10
CA LYS A 261 -47.04 27.86 -14.30
C LYS A 261 -46.38 26.99 -15.38
N HIS A 262 -45.93 25.79 -15.03
CA HIS A 262 -45.05 24.95 -15.84
C HIS A 262 -45.54 23.51 -15.96
N ILE A 263 -46.86 23.29 -15.91
CA ILE A 263 -47.48 21.96 -15.91
C ILE A 263 -46.99 21.10 -17.09
N ASP A 264 -46.88 21.68 -18.29
CA ASP A 264 -46.51 20.94 -19.51
C ASP A 264 -45.02 20.62 -19.61
N ASN A 265 -44.16 21.32 -18.87
CA ASN A 265 -42.70 21.25 -19.02
C ASN A 265 -41.90 21.20 -17.71
N LEU A 266 -42.56 20.93 -16.58
CA LEU A 266 -41.95 20.96 -15.24
C LEU A 266 -40.67 20.12 -15.17
N TRP A 267 -40.77 18.84 -15.56
CA TRP A 267 -39.65 17.92 -15.50
C TRP A 267 -38.58 18.20 -16.55
N ALA A 268 -38.94 18.79 -17.69
CA ALA A 268 -37.97 19.27 -18.66
C ALA A 268 -37.14 20.43 -18.09
N LEU A 269 -37.75 21.34 -17.31
CA LEU A 269 -37.02 22.40 -16.61
C LEU A 269 -36.09 21.85 -15.52
N VAL A 270 -36.55 20.85 -14.76
CA VAL A 270 -35.71 20.15 -13.76
C VAL A 270 -34.53 19.43 -14.43
N ALA A 271 -34.76 18.76 -15.56
CA ALA A 271 -33.71 18.10 -16.34
C ALA A 271 -32.68 19.11 -16.89
N GLN A 272 -33.13 20.26 -17.38
CA GLN A 272 -32.24 21.35 -17.82
C GLN A 272 -31.42 21.93 -16.67
N LEU A 273 -32.05 22.13 -15.51
CA LEU A 273 -31.37 22.57 -14.29
C LEU A 273 -30.27 21.56 -13.90
N SER A 274 -30.61 20.28 -13.83
CA SER A 274 -29.69 19.18 -13.52
C SER A 274 -28.50 19.15 -14.48
N ASN A 275 -28.74 19.22 -15.78
CA ASN A 275 -27.66 19.27 -16.78
C ASN A 275 -26.76 20.50 -16.58
N LYS A 276 -27.35 21.67 -16.32
CA LYS A 276 -26.60 22.91 -16.09
C LYS A 276 -25.74 22.81 -14.82
N THR A 277 -26.28 22.32 -13.71
CA THR A 277 -25.54 22.12 -12.46
C THR A 277 -24.48 21.02 -12.60
N TYR A 278 -24.74 19.98 -13.37
CA TYR A 278 -23.74 18.95 -13.65
C TYR A 278 -22.57 19.51 -14.46
N MET A 279 -22.81 20.36 -15.46
CA MET A 279 -21.72 20.93 -16.27
C MET A 279 -20.77 21.82 -15.44
N THR A 280 -21.26 22.55 -14.44
CA THR A 280 -20.40 23.34 -13.55
C THR A 280 -19.54 22.43 -12.67
N VAL A 281 -20.14 21.40 -12.08
CA VAL A 281 -19.45 20.40 -11.24
C VAL A 281 -18.45 19.58 -12.07
N LYS A 282 -18.79 19.23 -13.30
CA LYS A 282 -17.89 18.55 -14.25
C LYS A 282 -16.66 19.39 -14.60
N ALA A 283 -16.83 20.69 -14.76
CA ALA A 283 -15.70 21.60 -15.01
C ALA A 283 -14.77 21.66 -13.79
N GLU A 284 -15.32 21.71 -12.58
CA GLU A 284 -14.53 21.65 -11.35
C GLU A 284 -13.82 20.30 -11.19
N ALA A 285 -14.53 19.19 -11.38
CA ALA A 285 -13.97 17.85 -11.33
C ALA A 285 -12.80 17.67 -12.31
N SER A 286 -12.92 18.24 -13.51
CA SER A 286 -11.85 18.21 -14.51
C SER A 286 -10.57 18.91 -14.03
N LYS A 287 -10.70 19.99 -13.24
CA LYS A 287 -9.54 20.63 -12.59
C LYS A 287 -8.97 19.77 -11.47
N ARG A 288 -9.84 19.14 -10.66
CA ARG A 288 -9.42 18.28 -9.54
C ARG A 288 -8.69 17.02 -10.01
N PHE A 289 -9.10 16.42 -11.13
CA PHE A 289 -8.52 15.19 -11.64
C PHE A 289 -7.26 15.41 -12.49
N ALA A 290 -7.05 16.63 -12.98
CA ALA A 290 -5.88 17.01 -13.77
C ALA A 290 -4.56 16.87 -12.99
N ALA A 291 -3.45 17.02 -13.71
CA ALA A 291 -2.08 16.93 -13.18
C ALA A 291 -1.79 17.90 -12.03
N GLU A 292 -2.44 19.07 -12.00
CA GLU A 292 -2.27 20.06 -10.93
C GLU A 292 -3.05 19.69 -9.65
N GLY A 293 -4.05 18.82 -9.76
CA GLY A 293 -4.83 18.30 -8.65
C GLY A 293 -4.33 16.94 -8.19
N LEU A 294 -5.17 15.91 -8.36
CA LEU A 294 -4.90 14.54 -7.95
C LEU A 294 -3.95 13.76 -8.87
N ALA A 295 -3.67 14.29 -10.08
CA ALA A 295 -2.86 13.63 -11.10
C ALA A 295 -3.28 12.17 -11.35
N LEU A 296 -4.55 11.98 -11.71
CA LEU A 296 -5.10 10.64 -11.91
C LEU A 296 -4.58 10.02 -13.22
N PRO A 297 -4.26 8.71 -13.22
CA PRO A 297 -4.07 7.95 -14.45
C PRO A 297 -5.33 7.99 -15.34
N PRO A 298 -5.21 7.92 -16.68
CA PRO A 298 -6.35 8.05 -17.60
C PRO A 298 -7.50 7.05 -17.38
N ASP A 299 -7.17 5.81 -16.99
CA ASP A 299 -8.12 4.74 -16.68
C ASP A 299 -8.92 5.02 -15.39
N VAL A 300 -8.22 5.49 -14.36
CA VAL A 300 -8.82 5.89 -13.08
C VAL A 300 -9.65 7.16 -13.24
N GLU A 301 -9.16 8.12 -14.03
CA GLU A 301 -9.89 9.35 -14.33
C GLU A 301 -11.21 9.06 -15.06
N GLY A 302 -11.19 8.18 -16.07
CA GLY A 302 -12.40 7.76 -16.77
C GLY A 302 -13.43 7.16 -15.82
N SER A 303 -12.97 6.25 -14.93
CA SER A 303 -13.81 5.62 -13.91
C SER A 303 -14.39 6.63 -12.91
N ALA A 304 -13.57 7.58 -12.44
CA ALA A 304 -14.01 8.64 -11.52
C ALA A 304 -15.04 9.58 -12.15
N ARG A 305 -14.93 9.87 -13.45
CA ARG A 305 -15.90 10.70 -14.19
C ARG A 305 -17.26 9.99 -14.33
N ILE A 306 -17.26 8.69 -14.57
CA ILE A 306 -18.48 7.86 -14.61
C ILE A 306 -19.12 7.84 -13.22
N ALA A 307 -18.33 7.56 -12.17
CA ALA A 307 -18.81 7.57 -10.79
C ALA A 307 -19.38 8.93 -10.36
N LEU A 308 -18.77 10.03 -10.80
CA LEU A 308 -19.30 11.37 -10.55
C LEU A 308 -20.67 11.58 -11.22
N LYS A 309 -20.81 11.17 -12.49
CA LYS A 309 -22.07 11.31 -13.22
C LYS A 309 -23.21 10.57 -12.50
N LEU A 310 -23.01 9.28 -12.22
CA LEU A 310 -23.98 8.45 -11.52
C LEU A 310 -24.30 9.00 -10.13
N GLY A 311 -23.28 9.42 -9.37
CA GLY A 311 -23.49 10.00 -8.05
C GLY A 311 -24.20 11.36 -8.06
N CYS A 312 -24.04 12.18 -9.10
CA CYS A 312 -24.82 13.41 -9.26
C CYS A 312 -26.28 13.11 -9.63
N GLU A 313 -26.55 12.07 -10.43
CA GLU A 313 -27.91 11.61 -10.74
C GLU A 313 -28.60 11.06 -9.48
N GLU A 314 -27.89 10.26 -8.67
CA GLU A 314 -28.36 9.82 -7.36
C GLU A 314 -28.66 10.98 -6.41
N GLU A 315 -27.76 11.97 -6.33
CA GLU A 315 -27.95 13.15 -5.50
C GLU A 315 -29.13 14.00 -5.97
N MET A 316 -29.31 14.18 -7.28
CA MET A 316 -30.47 14.87 -7.85
C MET A 316 -31.77 14.25 -7.36
N LEU A 317 -31.88 12.93 -7.44
CA LEU A 317 -33.09 12.19 -7.07
C LEU A 317 -33.30 12.20 -5.57
N ARG A 318 -32.22 12.11 -4.78
CA ARG A 318 -32.26 12.30 -3.33
C ARG A 318 -32.81 13.68 -2.95
N GLN A 319 -32.38 14.74 -3.62
CA GLN A 319 -32.88 16.10 -3.40
C GLN A 319 -34.36 16.24 -3.79
N ILE A 320 -34.77 15.69 -4.94
CA ILE A 320 -36.18 15.67 -5.34
C ILE A 320 -37.03 14.93 -4.29
N HIS A 321 -36.58 13.75 -3.84
CA HIS A 321 -37.26 12.99 -2.79
C HIS A 321 -37.34 13.77 -1.46
N GLN A 322 -36.33 14.54 -1.08
CA GLN A 322 -36.41 15.40 0.11
C GLN A 322 -37.44 16.55 -0.04
N LEU A 323 -37.75 16.95 -1.27
CA LEU A 323 -38.69 18.05 -1.54
C LEU A 323 -40.15 17.59 -1.72
N ILE A 324 -40.38 16.39 -2.26
CA ILE A 324 -41.72 15.88 -2.59
C ILE A 324 -41.96 14.40 -2.23
N GLY A 325 -40.97 13.67 -1.71
CA GLY A 325 -41.02 12.21 -1.52
C GLY A 325 -41.94 11.72 -0.41
N SER A 326 -42.31 12.56 0.56
CA SER A 326 -43.26 12.19 1.60
C SER A 326 -44.68 12.67 1.27
N PRO A 327 -45.73 11.90 1.62
CA PRO A 327 -47.11 12.32 1.37
C PRO A 327 -47.47 13.68 1.98
N SER A 328 -46.86 14.04 3.13
CA SER A 328 -47.08 15.32 3.79
C SER A 328 -46.45 16.49 3.03
N LEU A 329 -45.23 16.36 2.52
CA LEU A 329 -44.56 17.39 1.72
C LEU A 329 -45.25 17.57 0.38
N PHE A 330 -45.61 16.45 -0.26
CA PHE A 330 -46.39 16.43 -1.49
C PHE A 330 -47.71 17.18 -1.31
N LEU A 331 -48.50 16.80 -0.29
CA LEU A 331 -49.78 17.43 0.02
C LEU A 331 -49.62 18.93 0.33
N THR A 332 -48.56 19.31 1.06
CA THR A 332 -48.29 20.72 1.40
C THR A 332 -48.10 21.56 0.14
N ARG A 333 -47.30 21.09 -0.83
CA ARG A 333 -47.06 21.81 -2.09
C ARG A 333 -48.32 21.90 -2.95
N VAL A 334 -49.10 20.82 -3.06
CA VAL A 334 -50.37 20.81 -3.82
C VAL A 334 -51.40 21.76 -3.18
N LYS A 335 -51.44 21.82 -1.84
CA LYS A 335 -52.29 22.78 -1.10
C LYS A 335 -51.85 24.22 -1.31
N GLN A 336 -50.54 24.50 -1.22
CA GLN A 336 -50.00 25.83 -1.49
C GLN A 336 -50.38 26.29 -2.90
N CYS A 337 -50.23 25.42 -3.90
CA CYS A 337 -50.67 25.67 -5.26
C CYS A 337 -52.18 26.03 -5.37
N PHE A 338 -53.05 25.36 -4.60
CA PHE A 338 -54.48 25.71 -4.55
C PHE A 338 -54.71 27.06 -3.89
N PHE A 339 -54.16 27.27 -2.70
CA PHE A 339 -54.38 28.51 -1.94
C PHE A 339 -53.81 29.73 -2.66
N ASP A 340 -52.66 29.59 -3.33
CA ASP A 340 -52.07 30.69 -4.10
C ASP A 340 -52.96 31.11 -5.27
N GLN A 341 -53.66 30.17 -5.91
CA GLN A 341 -54.58 30.47 -7.01
C GLN A 341 -55.96 30.94 -6.54
N PHE A 342 -56.44 30.40 -5.42
CA PHE A 342 -57.77 30.70 -4.89
C PHE A 342 -57.79 31.99 -4.08
N ARG A 343 -56.80 32.18 -3.20
CA ARG A 343 -56.74 33.34 -2.28
C ARG A 343 -56.06 34.55 -2.87
N ASN A 344 -55.25 34.42 -3.93
CA ASN A 344 -54.59 35.57 -4.54
C ASN A 344 -55.20 35.91 -5.91
N ASP A 345 -54.98 37.16 -6.32
CA ASP A 345 -55.27 37.62 -7.67
C ASP A 345 -54.10 37.33 -8.64
N ALA A 346 -54.24 37.75 -9.90
CA ALA A 346 -53.19 37.55 -10.91
C ALA A 346 -51.87 38.29 -10.59
N ASN A 347 -51.91 39.29 -9.70
CA ASN A 347 -50.75 40.06 -9.26
C ASN A 347 -50.13 39.50 -7.97
N GLY A 348 -50.67 38.41 -7.43
CA GLY A 348 -50.21 37.79 -6.17
C GLY A 348 -50.68 38.54 -4.91
N LEU A 349 -51.65 39.46 -5.03
CA LEU A 349 -52.25 40.14 -3.88
C LEU A 349 -53.42 39.32 -3.33
N PRO A 350 -53.65 39.33 -2.00
CA PRO A 350 -54.82 38.68 -1.42
C PRO A 350 -56.11 39.20 -2.05
N ARG A 351 -56.94 38.27 -2.53
CA ARG A 351 -58.21 38.52 -3.17
C ARG A 351 -59.23 38.95 -2.13
N VAL A 352 -59.91 40.05 -2.42
CA VAL A 352 -61.07 40.52 -1.65
C VAL A 352 -62.31 40.23 -2.49
N TRP A 353 -63.25 39.48 -1.92
CA TRP A 353 -64.47 39.07 -2.62
C TRP A 353 -65.50 40.21 -2.65
N GLY A 354 -65.89 40.64 -3.84
CA GLY A 354 -67.03 41.52 -4.07
C GLY A 354 -68.36 40.77 -4.03
N PRO A 355 -69.49 41.50 -3.91
CA PRO A 355 -70.82 40.89 -3.90
C PRO A 355 -71.18 40.17 -5.22
N ASP A 356 -70.65 40.61 -6.35
CA ASP A 356 -70.98 40.03 -7.66
C ASP A 356 -69.90 39.03 -8.16
N ASP A 357 -68.87 38.77 -7.36
CA ASP A 357 -67.79 37.86 -7.75
C ASP A 357 -68.25 36.41 -7.79
N ASP A 358 -67.87 35.70 -8.86
CA ASP A 358 -68.09 34.26 -9.02
C ASP A 358 -66.97 33.47 -8.32
N ILE A 359 -67.19 33.19 -7.04
CA ILE A 359 -66.28 32.37 -6.22
C ILE A 359 -66.23 30.93 -6.74
N THR A 360 -67.32 30.43 -7.34
CA THR A 360 -67.41 29.05 -7.83
C THR A 360 -66.51 28.84 -9.03
N GLU A 361 -66.48 29.76 -9.99
CA GLU A 361 -65.59 29.65 -11.16
C GLU A 361 -64.10 29.67 -10.73
N VAL A 362 -63.74 30.56 -9.81
CA VAL A 362 -62.36 30.66 -9.30
C VAL A 362 -61.96 29.40 -8.53
N PHE A 363 -62.88 28.85 -7.73
CA PHE A 363 -62.69 27.60 -7.01
C PHE A 363 -62.45 26.41 -7.96
N GLU A 364 -63.33 26.21 -8.94
CA GLU A 364 -63.23 25.11 -9.91
C GLU A 364 -61.93 25.19 -10.70
N ARG A 365 -61.53 26.40 -11.11
CA ARG A 365 -60.26 26.65 -11.80
C ARG A 365 -59.06 26.30 -10.92
N ALA A 366 -59.02 26.80 -9.69
CA ALA A 366 -57.92 26.54 -8.76
C ALA A 366 -57.81 25.04 -8.43
N LEU A 367 -58.93 24.36 -8.24
CA LEU A 367 -58.97 22.92 -7.98
C LEU A 367 -58.46 22.12 -9.20
N LYS A 368 -58.90 22.47 -10.41
CA LYS A 368 -58.46 21.82 -11.65
C LYS A 368 -56.94 21.93 -11.85
N VAL A 369 -56.37 23.12 -11.62
CA VAL A 369 -54.93 23.35 -11.75
C VAL A 369 -54.16 22.57 -10.68
N SER A 370 -54.60 22.59 -9.42
CA SER A 370 -53.91 21.85 -8.35
C SER A 370 -53.97 20.33 -8.52
N VAL A 371 -55.07 19.79 -9.06
CA VAL A 371 -55.14 18.37 -9.44
C VAL A 371 -54.19 18.06 -10.60
N ALA A 372 -54.08 18.94 -11.60
CA ALA A 372 -53.12 18.79 -12.68
C ALA A 372 -51.66 18.81 -12.17
N VAL A 373 -51.34 19.71 -11.23
CA VAL A 373 -50.04 19.76 -10.56
C VAL A 373 -49.78 18.47 -9.77
N ALA A 374 -50.76 17.96 -9.01
CA ALA A 374 -50.62 16.68 -8.31
C ALA A 374 -50.32 15.53 -9.29
N ASN A 375 -50.98 15.48 -10.44
CA ASN A 375 -50.70 14.46 -11.45
C ASN A 375 -49.29 14.60 -12.04
N VAL A 376 -48.83 15.82 -12.35
CA VAL A 376 -47.46 16.04 -12.89
C VAL A 376 -46.39 15.75 -11.84
N LEU A 377 -46.60 16.15 -10.58
CA LEU A 377 -45.68 15.83 -9.49
C LEU A 377 -45.58 14.32 -9.23
N ASN A 378 -46.61 13.56 -9.62
CA ASN A 378 -46.58 12.10 -9.53
C ASN A 378 -45.72 11.44 -10.62
N THR A 379 -45.49 12.09 -11.78
CA THR A 379 -44.76 11.46 -12.89
C THR A 379 -43.24 11.47 -12.73
N VAL A 380 -42.70 11.75 -11.54
CA VAL A 380 -41.25 11.77 -11.24
C VAL A 380 -40.57 10.47 -11.66
N SER A 381 -41.27 9.35 -11.51
CA SER A 381 -40.83 8.00 -11.86
C SER A 381 -40.49 7.79 -13.34
N ARG A 382 -40.85 8.74 -14.21
CA ARG A 382 -40.63 8.67 -15.67
C ARG A 382 -39.42 9.47 -16.17
N PHE A 383 -38.53 9.90 -15.28
CA PHE A 383 -37.20 10.27 -15.74
C PHE A 383 -36.57 9.02 -16.36
N ASP A 384 -36.39 9.01 -17.69
CA ASP A 384 -35.53 8.06 -18.41
C ASP A 384 -34.09 8.30 -17.91
N LEU A 385 -33.80 7.73 -16.76
CA LEU A 385 -32.47 7.55 -16.25
C LEU A 385 -32.05 6.16 -16.71
N ASP A 386 -30.89 6.09 -17.34
CA ASP A 386 -30.17 4.84 -17.57
C ASP A 386 -29.77 4.25 -16.18
N GLU A 387 -30.74 3.64 -15.49
CA GLU A 387 -30.77 2.90 -14.21
C GLU A 387 -29.71 3.11 -13.11
N PRO A 388 -30.18 3.15 -11.84
CA PRO A 388 -30.07 1.96 -10.96
C PRO A 388 -31.39 1.58 -10.23
N GLU A 389 -31.67 0.28 -10.07
CA GLU A 389 -32.87 -0.28 -9.40
C GLU A 389 -33.13 0.27 -7.98
N VAL A 390 -32.08 0.63 -7.24
CA VAL A 390 -32.14 1.14 -5.85
C VAL A 390 -32.89 2.48 -5.76
N ILE A 391 -32.81 3.29 -6.82
CA ILE A 391 -33.49 4.59 -6.89
C ILE A 391 -34.97 4.42 -7.22
N LYS A 392 -35.29 3.45 -8.10
CA LYS A 392 -36.68 3.06 -8.38
C LYS A 392 -37.40 2.64 -7.11
N GLU A 393 -36.71 1.94 -6.19
CA GLU A 393 -37.28 1.59 -4.88
C GLU A 393 -37.54 2.77 -3.94
N SER A 394 -36.72 3.82 -4.00
CA SER A 394 -36.86 4.99 -3.12
C SER A 394 -37.98 5.95 -3.57
N ILE A 395 -38.35 5.94 -4.85
CA ILE A 395 -39.42 6.78 -5.43
C ILE A 395 -40.75 6.01 -5.57
N LYS A 396 -40.76 4.68 -5.38
CA LYS A 396 -41.95 3.80 -5.44
C LYS A 396 -43.14 4.27 -4.61
N HIS A 397 -42.90 5.00 -3.51
CA HIS A 397 -43.98 5.49 -2.65
C HIS A 397 -44.80 6.64 -3.26
N LEU A 398 -44.26 7.33 -4.27
CA LEU A 398 -45.02 8.34 -5.02
C LEU A 398 -45.90 7.70 -6.10
N ASP A 399 -45.44 6.64 -6.75
CA ASP A 399 -46.20 5.89 -7.77
C ASP A 399 -47.41 5.10 -7.24
N ASP A 400 -47.67 5.12 -5.92
CA ASP A 400 -48.88 4.51 -5.36
C ASP A 400 -50.10 5.36 -5.72
N GLU A 401 -50.82 4.91 -6.74
CA GLU A 401 -52.06 5.52 -7.22
C GLU A 401 -53.06 5.75 -6.07
N ALA A 402 -53.07 4.87 -5.05
CA ALA A 402 -53.91 5.04 -3.86
C ALA A 402 -53.46 6.21 -2.97
N CYS A 403 -52.16 6.47 -2.85
CA CYS A 403 -51.62 7.60 -2.11
C CYS A 403 -51.97 8.93 -2.78
N VAL A 404 -51.85 8.98 -4.11
CA VAL A 404 -52.22 10.15 -4.91
C VAL A 404 -53.71 10.46 -4.81
N GLU A 405 -54.56 9.44 -4.84
CA GLU A 405 -55.99 9.62 -4.63
C GLU A 405 -56.33 10.08 -3.20
N GLN A 406 -55.62 9.60 -2.18
CA GLN A 406 -55.77 10.11 -0.81
C GLN A 406 -55.35 11.58 -0.68
N ILE A 407 -54.29 11.99 -1.38
CA ILE A 407 -53.83 13.38 -1.45
C ILE A 407 -54.89 14.24 -2.15
N LYS A 408 -55.45 13.78 -3.27
CA LYS A 408 -56.54 14.48 -3.98
C LYS A 408 -57.79 14.63 -3.11
N ALA A 409 -58.19 13.57 -2.41
CA ALA A 409 -59.33 13.61 -1.48
C ALA A 409 -59.08 14.59 -0.31
N SER A 410 -57.85 14.60 0.23
CA SER A 410 -57.46 15.53 1.31
C SER A 410 -57.42 16.98 0.84
N LEU A 411 -56.91 17.22 -0.38
CA LEU A 411 -56.97 18.53 -1.04
C LEU A 411 -58.43 18.98 -1.21
N GLN A 412 -59.29 18.12 -1.73
CA GLN A 412 -60.69 18.44 -1.98
C GLN A 412 -61.41 18.85 -0.69
N LYS A 413 -61.24 18.09 0.40
CA LYS A 413 -61.85 18.40 1.70
C LYS A 413 -61.45 19.79 2.22
N GLU A 414 -60.18 20.16 2.10
CA GLU A 414 -59.70 21.46 2.58
C GLU A 414 -60.06 22.61 1.63
N ALA A 415 -60.05 22.34 0.32
CA ALA A 415 -60.52 23.27 -0.69
C ALA A 415 -62.00 23.63 -0.47
N GLU A 416 -62.86 22.63 -0.24
CA GLU A 416 -64.29 22.82 0.06
C GLU A 416 -64.51 23.63 1.34
N ALA A 417 -63.69 23.42 2.38
CA ALA A 417 -63.75 24.22 3.59
C ALA A 417 -63.42 25.70 3.34
N ALA A 418 -62.37 25.98 2.55
CA ALA A 418 -61.97 27.33 2.18
C ALA A 418 -63.00 28.03 1.28
N PHE A 419 -63.65 27.26 0.39
CA PHE A 419 -64.76 27.74 -0.43
C PHE A 419 -65.97 28.13 0.43
N ALA A 420 -66.37 27.28 1.38
CA ALA A 420 -67.48 27.55 2.28
C ALA A 420 -67.23 28.79 3.16
N GLU A 421 -66.01 28.99 3.63
CA GLU A 421 -65.59 30.19 4.38
C GLU A 421 -65.70 31.46 3.52
N SER A 422 -65.18 31.41 2.29
CA SER A 422 -65.23 32.55 1.35
C SER A 422 -66.66 32.93 0.99
N LYS A 423 -67.54 31.94 0.79
CA LYS A 423 -68.96 32.15 0.50
C LYS A 423 -69.71 32.76 1.68
N ARG A 424 -69.45 32.29 2.91
CA ARG A 424 -70.01 32.91 4.14
C ARG A 424 -69.58 34.36 4.31
N SER A 425 -68.31 34.67 4.02
CA SER A 425 -67.81 36.04 4.07
C SER A 425 -68.50 36.95 3.04
N GLN A 426 -68.70 36.46 1.82
CA GLN A 426 -69.45 37.19 0.78
C GLN A 426 -70.92 37.42 1.17
N GLU A 427 -71.59 36.42 1.76
CA GLU A 427 -72.97 36.54 2.25
C GLU A 427 -73.09 37.55 3.40
N GLN A 428 -72.13 37.55 4.34
CA GLN A 428 -72.07 38.55 5.41
C GLN A 428 -71.88 39.97 4.87
N MET A 429 -71.01 40.14 3.87
CA MET A 429 -70.79 41.44 3.22
C MET A 429 -72.04 41.92 2.46
N LYS A 430 -72.75 41.01 1.77
CA LYS A 430 -74.05 41.31 1.13
C LYS A 430 -75.10 41.73 2.15
N ALA A 431 -75.19 41.04 3.28
CA ALA A 431 -76.12 41.37 4.36
C ALA A 431 -75.82 42.76 4.96
N GLN A 432 -74.53 43.08 5.18
CA GLN A 432 -74.08 44.40 5.63
C GLN A 432 -74.39 45.51 4.61
N MET A 433 -74.21 45.25 3.31
CA MET A 433 -74.58 46.20 2.25
C MET A 433 -76.09 46.42 2.12
N MET A 434 -76.90 45.39 2.41
CA MET A 434 -78.37 45.49 2.40
C MET A 434 -78.97 46.10 3.67
N GLY A 435 -78.14 46.52 4.65
CA GLY A 435 -78.60 47.18 5.87
C GLY A 435 -79.37 46.28 6.84
N ILE A 436 -79.19 44.97 6.73
CA ILE A 436 -79.82 43.99 7.62
C ILE A 436 -78.82 43.71 8.75
N GLN A 437 -79.01 44.37 9.90
CA GLN A 437 -78.28 44.08 11.14
C GLN A 437 -78.68 42.73 11.74
#